data_AF-A0A968YL98-F1
#
_entry.id   AF-A0A968YL98-F1
#
_cell.length_a   1.000
_cell.length_b   1.000
_cell.length_c   1.000
_cell.angle_alpha   90.00
_cell.angle_beta   90.00
_cell.angle_gamma   90.00
#
_symmetry.space_group_name_H-M   'P 1'
#
loop_
_entity.id
_entity.type
_entity.pdbx_description
1 polymer ?
#
loop_
_entity_poly.entity_id
_entity_poly.type
_entity_poly.pdbx_seq_one_letter_code
_entity_poly.pdbx_strand_id
1 'polypeptide(L)'
;MKLLTRWTAILSLVSILWLELSLLRSEEVQALPANPVLVSQTKALEYIKRATARAQTGDLQGAVADATQAIQLKPKSAYAYAVRANAHNRLRNFQAALSDATQAIQLKPKSALAYAVRARARTGLDDFQGALTDSNQAIQLISKVSKGYVRRGKFRKGSRDFEGDLDDGNQAVHNPKLSDIYAVRAIARIGLGDREGGLSDAQQAIQMDPKDGEGYYVRGLARFKQGDPQGAIADYNQAIQKEPSLAKELENYTKIAQSQPQDPPLAANSNINSPQNPETQGPQKPNQPTATRFAPTPTQTTQSTPDVYQIAKETTVLIDGQNPGSGVIIAKTNNVYYVLTAKHVVATADEYKIITPDRKQYAIDPNNIKRLSQVDLAIVEFTSTQAYPIARLGNSDQVKQGANVYVSGWPLPDQAITQRTHLVTKGEIAGLQPGDPEGYGFLYGNNTAPGMSGGPILDTNGQVIGIHGRAAGNQVSGKVGINLGIPINLFLRSATQAGINLQQLGLKAEN
;
A
#
# COMPACT_ATOMS: atom_id res chain seq x y z
N MET A 1 58.80 28.45 -60.63
CA MET A 1 59.82 27.67 -59.88
C MET A 1 60.16 28.23 -58.47
N LYS A 2 59.35 29.11 -57.87
CA LYS A 2 59.52 29.58 -56.45
C LYS A 2 58.41 29.13 -55.49
N LEU A 3 57.47 28.32 -55.97
CA LEU A 3 56.34 27.81 -55.16
C LEU A 3 56.50 26.33 -54.77
N LEU A 4 57.37 25.54 -55.43
CA LEU A 4 57.60 24.13 -55.05
C LEU A 4 58.63 23.96 -53.92
N THR A 5 59.50 24.94 -53.65
CA THR A 5 60.50 24.87 -52.58
C THR A 5 59.98 25.24 -51.18
N ARG A 6 58.73 25.73 -51.07
CA ARG A 6 58.10 26.00 -49.76
C ARG A 6 57.29 24.82 -49.20
N TRP A 7 56.91 23.86 -50.05
CA TRP A 7 56.12 22.70 -49.61
C TRP A 7 56.97 21.55 -49.07
N THR A 8 58.22 21.40 -49.51
CA THR A 8 59.15 20.39 -48.97
C THR A 8 59.62 20.74 -47.54
N ALA A 9 59.81 22.03 -47.23
CA ALA A 9 60.21 22.46 -45.88
C ALA A 9 59.10 22.26 -44.82
N ILE A 10 57.83 22.39 -45.20
CA ILE A 10 56.69 22.22 -44.28
C ILE A 10 56.44 20.73 -43.98
N LEU A 11 56.62 19.84 -44.97
CA LEU A 11 56.46 18.39 -44.75
C LEU A 11 57.59 17.79 -43.91
N SER A 12 58.82 18.31 -43.99
CA SER A 12 59.92 17.90 -43.12
C SER A 12 59.75 18.37 -41.66
N LEU A 13 59.15 19.54 -41.43
CA LEU A 13 58.89 20.03 -40.06
C LEU A 13 57.74 19.29 -39.37
N VAL A 14 56.70 18.89 -40.12
CA VAL A 14 55.58 18.11 -39.56
C VAL A 14 55.99 16.68 -39.21
N SER A 15 56.92 16.08 -39.96
CA SER A 15 57.43 14.74 -39.66
C SER A 15 58.42 14.72 -38.49
N ILE A 16 59.22 15.78 -38.30
CA ILE A 16 60.06 15.94 -37.11
C ILE A 16 59.21 16.21 -35.87
N LEU A 17 58.15 17.02 -35.98
CA LEU A 17 57.23 17.29 -34.87
C LEU A 17 56.45 16.02 -34.44
N TRP A 18 56.13 15.11 -35.37
CA TRP A 18 55.50 13.82 -35.03
C TRP A 18 56.50 12.80 -34.46
N LEU A 19 57.79 12.88 -34.83
CA LEU A 19 58.83 12.03 -34.25
C LEU A 19 59.22 12.51 -32.84
N GLU A 20 59.36 13.83 -32.63
CA GLU A 20 59.59 14.42 -31.29
C GLU A 20 58.40 14.23 -30.35
N LEU A 21 57.15 14.31 -30.84
CA LEU A 21 55.96 14.05 -30.02
C LEU A 21 55.76 12.55 -29.72
N SER A 22 56.34 11.65 -30.53
CA SER A 22 56.33 10.21 -30.26
C SER A 22 57.48 9.78 -29.33
N LEU A 23 58.64 10.44 -29.39
CA LEU A 23 59.74 10.26 -28.43
C LEU A 23 59.48 10.93 -27.06
N LEU A 24 58.77 12.08 -26.99
CA LEU A 24 58.28 12.64 -25.73
C LEU A 24 57.23 11.74 -25.03
N ARG A 25 56.72 10.72 -25.72
CA ARG A 25 55.74 9.78 -25.17
C ARG A 25 56.39 8.50 -24.64
N SER A 26 57.69 8.27 -24.89
CA SER A 26 58.40 7.05 -24.50
C SER A 26 59.34 7.21 -23.31
N GLU A 27 59.69 8.43 -22.88
CA GLU A 27 60.44 8.67 -21.64
C GLU A 27 59.59 9.53 -20.71
N GLU A 28 59.24 8.99 -19.54
CA GLU A 28 58.38 9.59 -18.50
C GLU A 28 56.86 9.61 -18.75
N VAL A 29 56.27 8.44 -18.99
CA VAL A 29 55.01 8.13 -18.27
C VAL A 29 55.39 7.62 -16.87
N GLN A 30 55.99 8.49 -16.05
CA GLN A 30 55.88 8.29 -14.60
C GLN A 30 54.39 8.44 -14.30
N ALA A 31 53.76 7.34 -13.87
CA ALA A 31 52.37 7.36 -13.45
C ALA A 31 52.20 8.51 -12.45
N LEU A 32 51.46 9.55 -12.84
CA LEU A 32 51.14 10.68 -11.95
C LEU A 32 50.69 10.10 -10.61
N PRO A 33 51.32 10.48 -9.48
CA PRO A 33 50.98 9.90 -8.18
C PRO A 33 49.48 10.09 -7.97
N ALA A 34 48.78 8.97 -7.75
CA ALA A 34 47.33 8.98 -7.64
C ALA A 34 46.90 10.01 -6.59
N ASN A 35 46.00 10.92 -6.96
CA ASN A 35 45.53 11.98 -6.07
C ASN A 35 45.09 11.36 -4.73
N PRO A 36 45.70 11.72 -3.59
CA PRO A 36 45.45 11.06 -2.31
C PRO A 36 43.99 11.13 -1.87
N VAL A 37 43.25 12.16 -2.32
CA VAL A 37 41.79 12.26 -2.11
C VAL A 37 41.03 11.20 -2.91
N LEU A 38 41.39 10.98 -4.18
CA LEU A 38 40.77 9.95 -5.03
C LEU A 38 41.11 8.54 -4.53
N VAL A 39 42.33 8.31 -4.05
CA VAL A 39 42.76 7.04 -3.43
C VAL A 39 41.95 6.77 -2.17
N SER A 40 41.79 7.77 -1.29
CA SER A 40 40.97 7.66 -0.07
C SER A 40 39.50 7.36 -0.38
N GLN A 41 38.90 8.03 -1.38
CA GLN A 41 37.52 7.81 -1.80
C GLN A 41 37.30 6.41 -2.39
N THR A 42 38.24 5.93 -3.20
CA THR A 42 38.19 4.58 -3.81
C THR A 42 38.28 3.51 -2.73
N LYS A 43 39.22 3.68 -1.79
CA LYS A 43 39.41 2.77 -0.67
C LYS A 43 38.19 2.74 0.26
N ALA A 44 37.55 3.88 0.53
CA ALA A 44 36.31 3.91 1.31
C ALA A 44 35.20 3.09 0.65
N LEU A 45 35.06 3.16 -0.68
CA LEU A 45 34.08 2.38 -1.43
C LEU A 45 34.35 0.88 -1.39
N GLU A 46 35.61 0.46 -1.42
CA GLU A 46 36.00 -0.94 -1.27
C GLU A 46 35.60 -1.51 0.10
N TYR A 47 35.87 -0.75 1.17
CA TYR A 47 35.43 -1.12 2.52
C TYR A 47 33.92 -1.22 2.61
N ILE A 48 33.17 -0.29 2.02
CA ILE A 48 31.69 -0.36 1.99
C ILE A 48 31.22 -1.65 1.30
N LYS A 49 31.77 -1.98 0.12
CA LYS A 49 31.39 -3.19 -0.63
C LYS A 49 31.68 -4.45 0.18
N ARG A 50 32.85 -4.52 0.82
CA ARG A 50 33.23 -5.64 1.67
C ARG A 50 32.36 -5.75 2.91
N ALA A 51 32.04 -4.61 3.54
CA ALA A 51 31.13 -4.56 4.68
C ALA A 51 29.76 -5.17 4.33
N THR A 52 29.19 -4.80 3.17
CA THR A 52 27.89 -5.34 2.80
C THR A 52 27.94 -6.82 2.44
N ALA A 53 28.97 -7.27 1.72
CA ALA A 53 29.17 -8.69 1.42
C ALA A 53 29.30 -9.52 2.70
N ARG A 54 30.09 -9.04 3.68
CA ARG A 54 30.24 -9.67 5.00
C ARG A 54 28.93 -9.71 5.77
N ALA A 55 28.15 -8.63 5.73
CA ALA A 55 26.81 -8.65 6.33
C ALA A 55 25.98 -9.77 5.69
N GLN A 56 25.93 -9.89 4.37
CA GLN A 56 25.15 -10.93 3.68
C GLN A 56 25.57 -12.35 4.06
N THR A 57 26.87 -12.62 4.16
CA THR A 57 27.38 -13.94 4.55
C THR A 57 27.32 -14.21 6.05
N GLY A 58 26.84 -13.26 6.86
CA GLY A 58 26.68 -13.40 8.31
C GLY A 58 27.90 -13.00 9.14
N ASP A 59 29.00 -12.56 8.53
CA ASP A 59 30.14 -11.94 9.22
C ASP A 59 29.80 -10.50 9.65
N LEU A 60 28.91 -10.39 10.63
CA LEU A 60 28.37 -9.10 11.08
C LEU A 60 29.43 -8.23 11.76
N GLN A 61 30.37 -8.85 12.48
CA GLN A 61 31.47 -8.14 13.15
C GLN A 61 32.46 -7.59 12.13
N GLY A 62 32.83 -8.37 11.11
CA GLY A 62 33.65 -7.89 9.99
C GLY A 62 32.95 -6.81 9.17
N ALA A 63 31.62 -6.89 9.03
CA ALA A 63 30.82 -5.82 8.40
C ALA A 63 30.88 -4.50 9.17
N VAL A 64 30.76 -4.55 10.51
CA VAL A 64 30.92 -3.36 11.37
C VAL A 64 32.33 -2.78 11.26
N ALA A 65 33.36 -3.63 11.26
CA ALA A 65 34.75 -3.20 11.17
C ALA A 65 35.03 -2.47 9.85
N ASP A 66 34.60 -3.05 8.72
CA ASP A 66 34.79 -2.43 7.41
C ASP A 66 33.98 -1.16 7.22
N ALA A 67 32.72 -1.14 7.64
CA ALA A 67 31.92 0.07 7.57
C ALA A 67 32.53 1.20 8.43
N THR A 68 33.17 0.85 9.55
CA THR A 68 33.91 1.81 10.38
C THR A 68 35.14 2.37 9.65
N GLN A 69 35.92 1.52 8.96
CA GLN A 69 37.03 1.99 8.12
C GLN A 69 36.54 2.90 6.99
N ALA A 70 35.42 2.57 6.35
CA ALA A 70 34.80 3.41 5.34
C ALA A 70 34.36 4.78 5.90
N ILE A 71 33.80 4.82 7.11
CA ILE A 71 33.39 6.07 7.77
C ILE A 71 34.63 6.90 8.15
N GLN A 72 35.72 6.30 8.61
CA GLN A 72 36.98 7.02 8.90
C GLN A 72 37.54 7.69 7.64
N LEU A 73 37.51 7.00 6.50
CA LEU A 73 37.99 7.53 5.23
C LEU A 73 37.00 8.53 4.59
N LYS A 74 35.70 8.35 4.80
CA LYS A 74 34.64 9.21 4.28
C LYS A 74 33.57 9.50 5.36
N PRO A 75 33.82 10.47 6.27
CA PRO A 75 32.94 10.73 7.43
C PRO A 75 31.54 11.21 7.09
N LYS A 76 31.31 11.68 5.86
CA LYS A 76 29.99 12.14 5.35
C LYS A 76 29.27 11.08 4.50
N SER A 77 29.70 9.81 4.56
CA SER A 77 29.08 8.73 3.79
C SER A 77 27.81 8.19 4.48
N ALA A 78 26.64 8.73 4.12
CA ALA A 78 25.35 8.25 4.65
C ALA A 78 25.16 6.73 4.48
N TYR A 79 25.59 6.18 3.35
CA TYR A 79 25.48 4.75 3.05
C TYR A 79 26.37 3.90 3.97
N ALA A 80 27.60 4.32 4.28
CA ALA A 80 28.47 3.57 5.19
C ALA A 80 27.88 3.49 6.61
N TYR A 81 27.28 4.57 7.10
CA TYR A 81 26.52 4.54 8.36
C TYR A 81 25.32 3.59 8.28
N ALA A 82 24.54 3.61 7.21
CA ALA A 82 23.39 2.72 7.07
C ALA A 82 23.79 1.23 7.00
N VAL A 83 24.90 0.90 6.34
CA VAL A 83 25.46 -0.47 6.32
C VAL A 83 25.88 -0.90 7.72
N ARG A 84 26.58 -0.03 8.47
CA ARG A 84 26.97 -0.31 9.86
C ARG A 84 25.76 -0.48 10.78
N ALA A 85 24.74 0.36 10.62
CA ALA A 85 23.49 0.26 11.35
C ALA A 85 22.79 -1.08 11.11
N ASN A 86 22.75 -1.55 9.86
CA ASN A 86 22.16 -2.85 9.53
C ASN A 86 22.92 -4.01 10.19
N ALA A 87 24.26 -3.97 10.18
CA ALA A 87 25.07 -4.96 10.88
C ALA A 87 24.83 -4.94 12.40
N HIS A 88 24.72 -3.75 13.00
CA HIS A 88 24.35 -3.58 14.41
C HIS A 88 22.96 -4.13 14.74
N ASN A 89 21.94 -3.90 13.88
CA ASN A 89 20.61 -4.49 14.07
C ASN A 89 20.65 -6.02 14.13
N ARG A 90 21.39 -6.64 13.22
CA ARG A 90 21.53 -8.11 13.17
C ARG A 90 22.36 -8.67 14.32
N LEU A 91 23.25 -7.85 14.90
CA LEU A 91 23.95 -8.14 16.15
C LEU A 91 23.10 -7.85 17.40
N ARG A 92 21.86 -7.36 17.23
CA ARG A 92 20.97 -6.88 18.32
C ARG A 92 21.55 -5.70 19.11
N ASN A 93 22.52 -4.98 18.56
CA ASN A 93 23.07 -3.74 19.11
C ASN A 93 22.21 -2.55 18.69
N PHE A 94 20.94 -2.56 19.09
CA PHE A 94 19.93 -1.65 18.56
C PHE A 94 20.21 -0.18 18.84
N GLN A 95 20.82 0.16 19.98
CA GLN A 95 21.20 1.54 20.29
C GLN A 95 22.27 2.10 19.33
N ALA A 96 23.27 1.28 18.98
CA ALA A 96 24.30 1.65 18.01
C ALA A 96 23.69 1.78 16.60
N ALA A 97 22.79 0.87 16.24
CA ALA A 97 22.05 0.93 14.98
C ALA A 97 21.20 2.20 14.86
N LEU A 98 20.49 2.58 15.93
CA LEU A 98 19.69 3.81 16.00
C LEU A 98 20.55 5.06 15.78
N SER A 99 21.73 5.11 16.43
CA SER A 99 22.68 6.22 16.29
C SER A 99 23.18 6.35 14.85
N ASP A 100 23.69 5.27 14.28
CA ASP A 100 24.22 5.27 12.91
C ASP A 100 23.13 5.58 11.87
N ALA A 101 21.94 5.01 12.02
CA ALA A 101 20.83 5.29 11.12
C ALA A 101 20.37 6.76 11.20
N THR A 102 20.39 7.35 12.39
CA THR A 102 20.10 8.78 12.58
C THR A 102 21.15 9.65 11.90
N GLN A 103 22.44 9.31 12.03
CA GLN A 103 23.51 10.00 11.31
C GLN A 103 23.36 9.88 9.79
N ALA A 104 23.00 8.70 9.29
CA ALA A 104 22.74 8.47 7.87
C ALA A 104 21.58 9.35 7.34
N ILE A 105 20.50 9.51 8.12
CA ILE A 105 19.37 10.38 7.78
C ILE A 105 19.78 11.86 7.82
N GLN A 106 20.58 12.29 8.80
CA GLN A 106 21.07 13.67 8.85
C GLN A 106 21.92 14.01 7.62
N LEU A 107 22.77 13.07 7.18
CA LEU A 107 23.61 13.24 5.99
C LEU A 107 22.80 13.16 4.69
N LYS A 108 21.77 12.31 4.63
CA LYS A 108 20.89 12.15 3.47
C LYS A 108 19.42 12.01 3.90
N PRO A 109 18.68 13.12 4.05
CA PRO A 109 17.31 13.12 4.57
C PRO A 109 16.26 12.38 3.74
N LYS A 110 16.59 12.03 2.49
CA LYS A 110 15.72 11.28 1.56
C LYS A 110 16.19 9.83 1.33
N SER A 111 16.98 9.28 2.25
CA SER A 111 17.49 7.90 2.17
C SER A 111 16.48 6.88 2.72
N ALA A 112 15.79 6.14 1.85
CA ALA A 112 14.85 5.10 2.27
C ALA A 112 15.52 4.00 3.10
N LEU A 113 16.73 3.57 2.70
CA LEU A 113 17.52 2.60 3.45
C LEU A 113 17.77 3.07 4.88
N ALA A 114 18.13 4.34 5.08
CA ALA A 114 18.44 4.86 6.41
C ALA A 114 17.20 4.87 7.33
N TYR A 115 16.01 5.19 6.80
CA TYR A 115 14.75 5.07 7.55
C TYR A 115 14.42 3.61 7.87
N ALA A 116 14.57 2.70 6.91
CA ALA A 116 14.27 1.28 7.12
C ALA A 116 15.15 0.65 8.21
N VAL A 117 16.47 0.91 8.20
CA VAL A 117 17.37 0.40 9.23
C VAL A 117 17.13 1.06 10.60
N ARG A 118 16.69 2.32 10.63
CA ARG A 118 16.27 2.97 11.89
C ARG A 118 14.98 2.38 12.43
N ALA A 119 14.01 2.06 11.56
CA ALA A 119 12.78 1.40 11.96
C ALA A 119 13.04 0.07 12.65
N ARG A 120 13.92 -0.76 12.07
CA ARG A 120 14.32 -2.05 12.66
C ARG A 120 15.06 -1.89 14.00
N ALA A 121 15.88 -0.84 14.14
CA ALA A 121 16.53 -0.54 15.42
C ALA A 121 15.50 -0.16 16.48
N ARG A 122 14.52 0.67 16.11
CA ARG A 122 13.42 1.09 17.00
C ARG A 122 12.50 -0.06 17.40
N THR A 123 12.19 -0.99 16.49
CA THR A 123 11.45 -2.21 16.88
C THR A 123 12.21 -3.06 17.89
N GLY A 124 13.54 -3.16 17.77
CA GLY A 124 14.36 -3.88 18.75
C GLY A 124 14.51 -3.17 20.11
N LEU A 125 14.16 -1.88 20.16
CA LEU A 125 14.13 -1.06 21.38
C LEU A 125 12.70 -0.86 21.91
N ASP A 126 11.70 -1.57 21.35
CA ASP A 126 10.27 -1.42 21.63
C ASP A 126 9.70 -0.01 21.39
N ASP A 127 10.42 0.86 20.65
CA ASP A 127 9.92 2.13 20.13
C ASP A 127 9.06 1.88 18.88
N PHE A 128 7.92 1.22 19.09
CA PHE A 128 7.05 0.80 18.00
C PHE A 128 6.44 2.00 17.25
N GLN A 129 6.17 3.11 17.94
CA GLN A 129 5.63 4.33 17.31
C GLN A 129 6.67 4.98 16.39
N GLY A 130 7.92 5.09 16.83
CA GLY A 130 9.01 5.58 16.01
C GLY A 130 9.31 4.63 14.84
N ALA A 131 9.26 3.32 15.07
CA ALA A 131 9.46 2.32 14.02
C ALA A 131 8.40 2.42 12.92
N LEU A 132 7.12 2.54 13.30
CA LEU A 132 6.02 2.72 12.35
C LEU A 132 6.17 3.99 11.50
N THR A 133 6.59 5.08 12.14
CA THR A 133 6.86 6.36 11.47
C THR A 133 7.97 6.20 10.43
N ASP A 134 9.08 5.58 10.80
CA ASP A 134 10.23 5.37 9.90
C ASP A 134 9.92 4.39 8.76
N SER A 135 9.21 3.29 9.04
CA SER A 135 8.80 2.33 8.01
C SER A 135 7.87 2.98 6.97
N ASN A 136 6.92 3.82 7.40
CA ASN A 136 6.07 4.57 6.49
C ASN A 136 6.87 5.54 5.61
N GLN A 137 7.85 6.22 6.20
CA GLN A 137 8.72 7.13 5.45
C GLN A 137 9.59 6.38 4.43
N ALA A 138 10.15 5.23 4.81
CA ALA A 138 10.94 4.38 3.92
C ALA A 138 10.11 3.89 2.72
N ILE A 139 8.88 3.39 2.97
CA ILE A 139 7.93 2.98 1.92
C ILE A 139 7.60 4.16 0.99
N GLN A 140 7.31 5.34 1.55
CA GLN A 140 6.96 6.52 0.77
C GLN A 140 8.11 6.96 -0.14
N LEU A 141 9.35 6.94 0.37
CA LEU A 141 10.55 7.30 -0.39
C LEU A 141 10.80 6.30 -1.53
N ILE A 142 10.70 5.00 -1.28
CA ILE A 142 10.82 3.97 -2.32
C ILE A 142 9.76 4.17 -3.40
N SER A 143 8.50 4.38 -3.01
CA SER A 143 7.38 4.60 -3.93
C SER A 143 7.58 5.84 -4.82
N LYS A 144 8.09 6.95 -4.26
CA LYS A 144 8.42 8.18 -5.00
C LYS A 144 9.56 7.97 -5.99
N VAL A 145 10.61 7.25 -5.58
CA VAL A 145 11.77 6.93 -6.43
C VAL A 145 11.33 6.06 -7.63
N SER A 146 10.58 4.98 -7.40
CA SER A 146 10.07 4.12 -8.48
C SER A 146 9.19 4.89 -9.48
N LYS A 147 8.31 5.79 -9.01
CA LYS A 147 7.48 6.65 -9.88
C LYS A 147 8.32 7.66 -10.67
N GLY A 148 9.40 8.18 -10.09
CA GLY A 148 10.34 9.08 -10.76
C GLY A 148 11.11 8.40 -11.90
N TYR A 149 11.58 7.17 -11.70
CA TYR A 149 12.27 6.39 -12.73
C TYR A 149 11.34 5.91 -13.85
N VAL A 150 10.12 5.49 -13.54
CA VAL A 150 9.11 5.13 -14.56
C VAL A 150 8.74 6.35 -15.42
N ARG A 151 8.70 7.56 -14.83
CA ARG A 151 8.41 8.81 -15.56
C ARG A 151 9.60 9.37 -16.35
N ARG A 152 10.86 9.03 -15.99
CA ARG A 152 12.08 9.47 -16.71
C ARG A 152 12.46 8.62 -17.93
N GLY A 153 11.68 7.57 -18.24
CA GLY A 153 11.79 6.82 -19.49
C GLY A 153 12.95 5.81 -19.53
N LYS A 154 12.82 4.81 -20.42
CA LYS A 154 13.87 3.87 -20.86
C LYS A 154 15.31 4.34 -20.55
N PHE A 155 16.05 3.60 -19.73
CA PHE A 155 17.51 3.64 -19.77
C PHE A 155 18.03 2.21 -19.68
N ARG A 156 18.37 1.58 -20.81
CA ARG A 156 19.63 1.70 -21.57
C ARG A 156 20.86 1.44 -20.70
N LYS A 157 21.42 0.24 -20.90
CA LYS A 157 22.82 -0.10 -20.66
C LYS A 157 23.72 1.02 -21.20
N GLY A 158 24.64 1.51 -20.37
CA GLY A 158 25.88 2.13 -20.83
C GLY A 158 25.90 3.65 -20.91
N SER A 159 26.53 4.24 -19.89
CA SER A 159 27.47 5.37 -19.95
C SER A 159 26.97 6.82 -19.95
N ARG A 160 27.54 7.50 -18.93
CA ARG A 160 27.95 8.92 -18.82
C ARG A 160 26.91 9.95 -18.37
N ASP A 161 26.64 9.89 -17.06
CA ASP A 161 26.54 11.10 -16.21
C ASP A 161 27.10 10.74 -14.81
N PHE A 162 28.30 11.22 -14.46
CA PHE A 162 29.18 10.55 -13.48
C PHE A 162 29.19 11.10 -12.04
N GLU A 163 28.35 12.06 -11.65
CA GLU A 163 28.35 12.55 -10.25
C GLU A 163 26.97 12.60 -9.55
N GLY A 164 25.87 12.40 -10.27
CA GLY A 164 24.53 12.24 -9.68
C GLY A 164 24.05 10.79 -9.55
N ASP A 165 24.62 9.87 -10.34
CA ASP A 165 24.09 8.50 -10.55
C ASP A 165 24.98 7.38 -9.97
N LEU A 166 26.10 7.70 -9.32
CA LEU A 166 26.91 6.70 -8.60
C LEU A 166 26.26 6.21 -7.29
N ASP A 167 25.15 6.82 -6.87
CA ASP A 167 24.40 6.42 -5.68
C ASP A 167 23.26 5.44 -5.97
N ASP A 168 22.83 5.26 -7.23
CA ASP A 168 21.69 4.37 -7.57
C ASP A 168 22.11 3.13 -8.39
N GLY A 169 23.11 3.24 -9.27
CA GLY A 169 23.49 2.14 -10.17
C GLY A 169 24.22 0.96 -9.51
N ASN A 170 25.05 1.22 -8.49
CA ASN A 170 25.70 0.17 -7.67
C ASN A 170 24.94 -0.14 -6.37
N GLN A 171 23.89 0.63 -6.05
CA GLN A 171 23.05 0.43 -4.86
C GLN A 171 21.77 -0.38 -5.12
N ALA A 172 21.50 -0.69 -6.39
CA ALA A 172 20.45 -1.63 -6.79
C ALA A 172 20.60 -3.03 -6.16
N VAL A 173 21.77 -3.40 -5.63
CA VAL A 173 21.98 -4.71 -4.98
C VAL A 173 21.48 -4.71 -3.52
N HIS A 174 21.37 -3.56 -2.83
CA HIS A 174 21.26 -3.53 -1.35
C HIS A 174 20.28 -2.49 -0.77
N ASN A 175 19.24 -2.10 -1.51
CA ASN A 175 18.09 -1.48 -0.85
C ASN A 175 17.40 -2.53 0.05
N PRO A 176 16.91 -2.15 1.24
CA PRO A 176 16.06 -3.06 2.00
C PRO A 176 14.88 -3.40 1.12
N LYS A 177 14.58 -4.69 0.98
CA LYS A 177 13.47 -5.09 0.13
C LYS A 177 12.22 -4.47 0.72
N LEU A 178 11.29 -4.13 -0.17
CA LEU A 178 10.02 -3.58 0.28
C LEU A 178 9.33 -4.58 1.24
N SER A 179 9.48 -5.89 1.01
CA SER A 179 9.08 -6.97 1.92
C SER A 179 9.58 -6.78 3.35
N ASP A 180 10.88 -6.53 3.53
CA ASP A 180 11.52 -6.35 4.85
C ASP A 180 10.91 -5.16 5.60
N ILE A 181 10.60 -4.08 4.89
CA ILE A 181 10.03 -2.86 5.47
C ILE A 181 8.58 -3.10 5.91
N TYR A 182 7.81 -3.85 5.11
CA TYR A 182 6.47 -4.30 5.50
C TYR A 182 6.53 -5.24 6.70
N ALA A 183 7.50 -6.16 6.79
CA ALA A 183 7.68 -7.02 7.97
C ALA A 183 8.01 -6.21 9.24
N VAL A 184 8.92 -5.23 9.15
CA VAL A 184 9.24 -4.32 10.27
C VAL A 184 8.02 -3.49 10.67
N ARG A 185 7.25 -3.00 9.69
CA ARG A 185 6.01 -2.25 9.97
C ARG A 185 4.95 -3.12 10.63
N ALA A 186 4.85 -4.38 10.20
CA ALA A 186 3.96 -5.36 10.81
C ALA A 186 4.32 -5.60 12.28
N ILE A 187 5.59 -5.80 12.61
CA ILE A 187 6.06 -5.94 14.00
C ILE A 187 5.71 -4.69 14.82
N ALA A 188 5.98 -3.50 14.28
CA ALA A 188 5.66 -2.24 14.95
C ALA A 188 4.15 -2.10 15.23
N ARG A 189 3.29 -2.43 14.26
CA ARG A 189 1.84 -2.42 14.43
C ARG A 189 1.36 -3.44 15.47
N ILE A 190 1.90 -4.67 15.45
CA ILE A 190 1.59 -5.69 16.45
C ILE A 190 1.99 -5.22 17.85
N GLY A 191 3.18 -4.60 18.00
CA GLY A 191 3.66 -4.04 19.26
C GLY A 191 2.78 -2.90 19.81
N LEU A 192 2.16 -2.12 18.92
CA LEU A 192 1.17 -1.09 19.26
C LEU A 192 -0.25 -1.64 19.51
N GLY A 193 -0.46 -2.95 19.33
CA GLY A 193 -1.77 -3.60 19.47
C GLY A 193 -2.64 -3.59 18.20
N ASP A 194 -2.14 -3.03 17.09
CA ASP A 194 -2.76 -3.09 15.76
C ASP A 194 -2.45 -4.45 15.10
N ARG A 195 -3.14 -5.49 15.59
CA ARG A 195 -2.93 -6.88 15.16
C ARG A 195 -3.37 -7.11 13.71
N GLU A 196 -4.44 -6.46 13.27
CA GLU A 196 -4.97 -6.58 11.90
C GLU A 196 -4.10 -5.86 10.88
N GLY A 197 -3.66 -4.63 11.17
CA GLY A 197 -2.70 -3.92 10.34
C GLY A 197 -1.34 -4.63 10.29
N GLY A 198 -0.95 -5.27 11.40
CA GLY A 198 0.19 -6.17 11.47
C GLY A 198 0.05 -7.41 10.57
N LEU A 199 -1.09 -8.08 10.62
CA LEU A 199 -1.40 -9.22 9.76
C LEU A 199 -1.42 -8.85 8.28
N SER A 200 -2.00 -7.69 7.94
CA SER A 200 -2.04 -7.15 6.58
C SER A 200 -0.63 -6.87 6.04
N ASP A 201 0.21 -6.20 6.83
CA ASP A 201 1.59 -5.92 6.44
C ASP A 201 2.44 -7.20 6.33
N ALA A 202 2.24 -8.18 7.21
CA ALA A 202 2.90 -9.47 7.10
C ALA A 202 2.48 -10.22 5.83
N GLN A 203 1.19 -10.17 5.48
CA GLN A 203 0.69 -10.73 4.22
C GLN A 203 1.29 -10.02 3.00
N GLN A 204 1.45 -8.70 3.08
CA GLN A 204 2.09 -7.91 2.03
C GLN A 204 3.58 -8.25 1.89
N ALA A 205 4.29 -8.46 3.00
CA ALA A 205 5.69 -8.91 2.99
C ALA A 205 5.81 -10.28 2.29
N ILE A 206 4.95 -11.24 2.61
CA ILE A 206 4.90 -12.56 1.96
C ILE A 206 4.59 -12.45 0.46
N GLN A 207 3.66 -11.57 0.07
CA GLN A 207 3.34 -11.37 -1.36
C GLN A 207 4.52 -10.81 -2.14
N MET A 208 5.33 -9.95 -1.52
CA MET A 208 6.50 -9.34 -2.14
C MET A 208 7.69 -10.30 -2.23
N ASP A 209 7.92 -11.11 -1.20
CA ASP A 209 8.92 -12.16 -1.22
C ASP A 209 8.40 -13.45 -0.55
N PRO A 210 7.76 -14.35 -1.32
CA PRO A 210 7.23 -15.61 -0.78
C PRO A 210 8.31 -16.61 -0.35
N LYS A 211 9.59 -16.32 -0.64
CA LYS A 211 10.72 -17.18 -0.27
C LYS A 211 11.39 -16.71 1.02
N ASP A 212 11.04 -15.52 1.50
CA ASP A 212 11.56 -14.97 2.74
C ASP A 212 10.78 -15.50 3.95
N GLY A 213 11.48 -15.97 4.98
CA GLY A 213 10.89 -16.50 6.20
C GLY A 213 10.32 -15.41 7.12
N GLU A 214 10.85 -14.18 7.03
CA GLU A 214 10.49 -13.08 7.95
C GLU A 214 8.99 -12.73 7.85
N GLY A 215 8.43 -12.70 6.63
CA GLY A 215 7.00 -12.44 6.41
C GLY A 215 6.08 -13.48 7.06
N TYR A 216 6.42 -14.76 6.96
CA TYR A 216 5.67 -15.85 7.61
C TYR A 216 5.78 -15.78 9.12
N TYR A 217 6.98 -15.53 9.65
CA TYR A 217 7.20 -15.35 11.09
C TYR A 217 6.30 -14.26 11.66
N VAL A 218 6.28 -13.07 11.04
CA VAL A 218 5.51 -11.94 11.55
C VAL A 218 4.00 -12.19 11.40
N ARG A 219 3.55 -12.91 10.37
CA ARG A 219 2.15 -13.33 10.24
C ARG A 219 1.75 -14.28 11.36
N GLY A 220 2.63 -15.21 11.72
CA GLY A 220 2.43 -16.11 12.85
C GLY A 220 2.34 -15.35 14.19
N LEU A 221 3.20 -14.35 14.39
CA LEU A 221 3.12 -13.46 15.56
C LEU A 221 1.78 -12.71 15.63
N ALA A 222 1.29 -12.20 14.50
CA ALA A 222 0.00 -11.51 14.42
C ALA A 222 -1.15 -12.45 14.79
N ARG A 223 -1.20 -13.65 14.18
CA ARG A 223 -2.22 -14.68 14.45
C ARG A 223 -2.21 -15.15 15.90
N PHE A 224 -1.03 -15.36 16.48
CA PHE A 224 -0.89 -15.73 17.88
C PHE A 224 -1.50 -14.66 18.80
N LYS A 225 -1.23 -13.38 18.52
CA LYS A 225 -1.82 -12.25 19.27
C LYS A 225 -3.33 -12.09 19.02
N GLN A 226 -3.86 -12.58 17.90
CA GLN A 226 -5.30 -12.61 17.59
C GLN A 226 -6.06 -13.76 18.25
N GLY A 227 -5.38 -14.67 18.95
CA GLY A 227 -6.01 -15.87 19.53
C GLY A 227 -6.15 -17.02 18.53
N ASP A 228 -5.39 -17.00 17.43
CA ASP A 228 -5.27 -18.12 16.48
C ASP A 228 -3.89 -18.81 16.65
N PRO A 229 -3.70 -19.63 17.70
CA PRO A 229 -2.43 -20.32 17.94
C PRO A 229 -2.12 -21.38 16.88
N GLN A 230 -3.14 -21.98 16.25
CA GLN A 230 -2.94 -23.01 15.22
C GLN A 230 -2.43 -22.39 13.91
N GLY A 231 -3.04 -21.28 13.46
CA GLY A 231 -2.54 -20.52 12.33
C GLY A 231 -1.16 -19.93 12.58
N ALA A 232 -0.85 -19.57 13.84
CA ALA A 232 0.49 -19.14 14.23
C ALA A 232 1.54 -20.25 14.07
N ILE A 233 1.25 -21.46 14.57
CA ILE A 233 2.14 -22.62 14.42
C ILE A 233 2.37 -22.95 12.95
N ALA A 234 1.32 -22.94 12.12
CA ALA A 234 1.44 -23.17 10.69
C ALA A 234 2.38 -22.16 10.02
N ASP A 235 2.29 -20.90 10.41
CA ASP A 235 3.15 -19.83 9.90
C ASP A 235 4.58 -19.91 10.41
N TYR A 236 4.80 -20.25 11.67
CA TYR A 236 6.15 -20.49 12.21
C TYR A 236 6.83 -21.66 11.50
N ASN A 237 6.11 -22.75 11.23
CA ASN A 237 6.64 -23.87 10.47
C ASN A 237 7.02 -23.48 9.04
N GLN A 238 6.20 -22.64 8.39
CA GLN A 238 6.54 -22.09 7.07
C GLN A 238 7.79 -21.20 7.15
N ALA A 239 7.90 -20.32 8.14
CA ALA A 239 9.07 -19.48 8.34
C ALA A 239 10.35 -20.32 8.49
N ILE A 240 10.32 -21.37 9.30
CA ILE A 240 11.43 -22.32 9.49
C ILE A 240 11.76 -23.08 8.19
N GLN A 241 10.73 -23.47 7.42
CA GLN A 241 10.94 -24.16 6.15
C GLN A 241 11.63 -23.25 5.12
N LYS A 242 11.27 -21.96 5.07
CA LYS A 242 11.89 -20.98 4.16
C LYS A 242 13.28 -20.59 4.62
N GLU A 243 13.45 -20.41 5.93
CA GLU A 243 14.70 -19.98 6.54
C GLU A 243 15.03 -20.86 7.77
N PRO A 244 15.75 -21.98 7.57
CA PRO A 244 16.07 -22.91 8.64
C PRO A 244 16.86 -22.29 9.82
N SER A 245 17.56 -21.19 9.60
CA SER A 245 18.25 -20.43 10.67
C SER A 245 17.29 -19.87 11.72
N LEU A 246 16.01 -19.65 11.38
CA LEU A 246 15.00 -19.18 12.32
C LEU A 246 14.52 -20.27 13.31
N ALA A 247 14.83 -21.54 13.06
CA ALA A 247 14.34 -22.67 13.87
C ALA A 247 14.58 -22.48 15.36
N LYS A 248 15.81 -22.10 15.75
CA LYS A 248 16.19 -21.93 17.15
C LYS A 248 15.43 -20.79 17.85
N GLU A 249 15.10 -19.73 17.11
CA GLU A 249 14.35 -18.59 17.63
C GLU A 249 12.85 -18.91 17.74
N LEU A 250 12.30 -19.60 16.72
CA LEU A 250 10.88 -19.88 16.60
C LEU A 250 10.39 -21.09 17.40
N GLU A 251 11.28 -21.98 17.80
CA GLU A 251 10.92 -23.16 18.61
C GLU A 251 10.22 -22.78 19.93
N ASN A 252 10.65 -21.70 20.58
CA ASN A 252 10.03 -21.19 21.80
C ASN A 252 8.63 -20.62 21.52
N TYR A 253 8.43 -19.91 20.42
CA TYR A 253 7.13 -19.37 20.04
C TYR A 253 6.14 -20.49 19.69
N THR A 254 6.59 -21.54 19.01
CA THR A 254 5.78 -22.73 18.71
C THR A 254 5.34 -23.44 19.99
N LYS A 255 6.25 -23.63 20.97
CA LYS A 255 5.91 -24.23 22.27
C LYS A 255 4.90 -23.41 23.07
N ILE A 256 5.07 -22.09 23.10
CA ILE A 256 4.13 -21.17 23.76
C ILE A 256 2.75 -21.26 23.08
N ALA A 257 2.70 -21.26 21.75
CA ALA A 257 1.47 -21.40 20.99
C ALA A 257 0.74 -22.73 21.25
N GLN A 258 1.48 -23.82 21.39
CA GLN A 258 0.93 -25.15 21.70
C GLN A 258 0.33 -25.24 23.12
N SER A 259 0.80 -24.41 24.06
CA SER A 259 0.37 -24.44 25.47
C SER A 259 -0.93 -23.66 25.76
N GLN A 260 -1.45 -22.89 24.80
CA GLN A 260 -2.70 -22.12 24.98
C GLN A 260 -3.93 -23.04 24.94
N PRO A 261 -4.99 -22.74 25.73
CA PRO A 261 -6.24 -23.51 25.71
C PRO A 261 -6.79 -23.62 24.29
N GLN A 262 -7.16 -24.83 23.90
CA GLN A 262 -7.78 -25.10 22.60
C GLN A 262 -9.25 -24.71 22.68
N ASP A 263 -9.61 -23.50 22.25
CA ASP A 263 -10.99 -23.26 21.85
C ASP A 263 -11.27 -24.11 20.59
N PRO A 264 -12.42 -24.80 20.52
CA PRO A 264 -12.75 -25.60 19.34
C PRO A 264 -12.70 -24.69 18.11
N PRO A 265 -12.14 -25.15 16.98
CA PRO A 265 -11.98 -24.30 15.81
C PRO A 265 -13.34 -23.74 15.40
N LEU A 266 -13.41 -22.42 15.21
CA LEU A 266 -14.44 -21.81 14.36
C LEU A 266 -14.42 -22.61 13.06
N ALA A 267 -15.50 -23.36 12.79
CA ALA A 267 -15.57 -24.29 11.68
C ALA A 267 -15.09 -23.63 10.39
N ALA A 268 -13.93 -24.08 9.91
CA ALA A 268 -13.39 -23.67 8.63
C ALA A 268 -14.39 -24.10 7.56
N ASN A 269 -14.94 -23.13 6.84
CA ASN A 269 -15.72 -23.37 5.64
C ASN A 269 -14.75 -23.86 4.55
N SER A 270 -14.43 -25.15 4.58
CA SER A 270 -13.60 -25.82 3.58
C SER A 270 -14.43 -26.08 2.33
N ASN A 271 -14.44 -25.13 1.40
CA ASN A 271 -14.74 -25.38 0.01
C ASN A 271 -13.79 -24.53 -0.86
N ILE A 272 -12.55 -25.02 -0.99
CA ILE A 272 -11.63 -24.59 -2.03
C ILE A 272 -11.33 -25.83 -2.87
N ASN A 273 -12.16 -26.07 -3.88
CA ASN A 273 -11.80 -26.98 -4.96
C ASN A 273 -10.73 -26.29 -5.82
N SER A 274 -9.53 -26.88 -5.83
CA SER A 274 -8.53 -26.62 -6.87
C SER A 274 -8.94 -27.36 -8.15
N PRO A 275 -8.71 -26.80 -9.35
CA PRO A 275 -9.06 -27.48 -10.59
C PRO A 275 -8.00 -28.53 -10.95
N GLN A 276 -8.41 -29.80 -10.96
CA GLN A 276 -7.70 -30.85 -11.71
C GLN A 276 -8.35 -31.01 -13.08
N ASN A 277 -7.54 -30.88 -14.12
CA ASN A 277 -7.84 -31.19 -15.51
C ASN A 277 -7.96 -32.72 -15.71
N PRO A 278 -8.86 -33.18 -16.59
CA PRO A 278 -8.59 -34.43 -17.31
C PRO A 278 -8.85 -34.33 -18.82
N GLU A 279 -7.80 -34.52 -19.61
CA GLU A 279 -7.82 -35.27 -20.87
C GLU A 279 -7.87 -36.78 -20.49
N THR A 280 -8.49 -37.75 -21.17
CA THR A 280 -8.93 -37.95 -22.56
C THR A 280 -9.88 -39.16 -22.62
N GLN A 281 -10.88 -39.08 -23.51
CA GLN A 281 -11.46 -40.13 -24.38
C GLN A 281 -11.96 -41.47 -23.81
N GLY A 282 -13.27 -41.72 -23.96
CA GLY A 282 -13.77 -42.81 -24.82
C GLY A 282 -15.20 -43.25 -24.45
N PRO A 283 -16.02 -43.78 -25.39
CA PRO A 283 -17.42 -43.38 -25.52
C PRO A 283 -18.44 -44.48 -25.18
N GLN A 284 -19.67 -44.10 -24.79
CA GLN A 284 -20.92 -44.74 -25.26
C GLN A 284 -22.19 -43.97 -24.81
N LYS A 285 -23.03 -43.64 -25.81
CA LYS A 285 -24.45 -43.24 -25.74
C LYS A 285 -25.30 -44.49 -26.09
N PRO A 286 -26.65 -44.44 -26.11
CA PRO A 286 -27.62 -43.97 -25.10
C PRO A 286 -28.72 -45.03 -24.89
N ASN A 287 -29.64 -44.86 -23.92
CA ASN A 287 -31.05 -45.22 -24.12
C ASN A 287 -31.95 -44.58 -23.04
N GLN A 288 -32.85 -43.73 -23.51
CA GLN A 288 -34.10 -43.26 -22.90
C GLN A 288 -35.24 -44.24 -23.30
N PRO A 289 -36.52 -44.05 -22.90
CA PRO A 289 -37.10 -43.36 -21.74
C PRO A 289 -38.24 -44.19 -21.07
N THR A 290 -38.77 -43.76 -19.92
CA THR A 290 -40.23 -43.60 -19.74
C THR A 290 -40.56 -42.80 -18.49
N ALA A 291 -41.53 -41.89 -18.64
CA ALA A 291 -41.93 -40.89 -17.69
C ALA A 291 -43.06 -41.39 -16.77
N THR A 292 -43.09 -40.90 -15.52
CA THR A 292 -44.34 -40.76 -14.78
C THR A 292 -44.36 -39.39 -14.12
N ARG A 293 -45.40 -38.64 -14.44
CA ARG A 293 -45.63 -37.22 -14.16
C ARG A 293 -46.31 -37.09 -12.80
N PHE A 294 -45.66 -36.47 -11.82
CA PHE A 294 -46.32 -35.85 -10.67
C PHE A 294 -46.25 -34.34 -10.83
N ALA A 295 -47.39 -33.67 -10.63
CA ALA A 295 -47.56 -32.23 -10.80
C ALA A 295 -46.66 -31.44 -9.82
N PRO A 296 -46.11 -30.28 -10.23
CA PRO A 296 -45.34 -29.45 -9.33
C PRO A 296 -46.27 -28.73 -8.34
N THR A 297 -46.06 -29.00 -7.06
CA THR A 297 -46.40 -28.13 -5.93
C THR A 297 -45.89 -26.71 -6.22
N PRO A 298 -46.59 -25.62 -5.83
CA PRO A 298 -46.11 -24.26 -6.09
C PRO A 298 -44.75 -24.10 -5.41
N THR A 299 -43.70 -23.95 -6.22
CA THR A 299 -42.38 -23.62 -5.71
C THR A 299 -42.51 -22.24 -5.07
N GLN A 300 -42.40 -22.18 -3.75
CA GLN A 300 -42.07 -20.93 -3.07
C GLN A 300 -40.86 -20.37 -3.81
N THR A 301 -41.06 -19.20 -4.40
CA THR A 301 -39.98 -18.43 -5.02
C THR A 301 -39.05 -18.08 -3.87
N THR A 302 -38.01 -18.90 -3.69
CA THR A 302 -36.89 -18.59 -2.81
C THR A 302 -36.30 -17.30 -3.33
N GLN A 303 -36.67 -16.17 -2.71
CA GLN A 303 -36.04 -14.89 -2.97
C GLN A 303 -34.56 -15.10 -2.72
N SER A 304 -33.78 -15.11 -3.80
CA SER A 304 -32.32 -15.08 -3.70
C SER A 304 -31.94 -13.88 -2.85
N THR A 305 -31.15 -14.09 -1.81
CA THR A 305 -30.60 -13.00 -0.99
C THR A 305 -29.98 -11.95 -1.94
N PRO A 306 -30.32 -10.66 -1.79
CA PRO A 306 -29.79 -9.62 -2.67
C PRO A 306 -28.25 -9.67 -2.70
N ASP A 307 -27.66 -9.63 -3.90
CA ASP A 307 -26.21 -9.52 -4.04
C ASP A 307 -25.78 -8.08 -3.70
N VAL A 308 -25.46 -7.86 -2.43
CA VAL A 308 -25.04 -6.55 -1.90
C VAL A 308 -23.81 -6.02 -2.63
N TYR A 309 -22.88 -6.88 -3.07
CA TYR A 309 -21.68 -6.45 -3.79
C TYR A 309 -22.04 -5.89 -5.17
N GLN A 310 -23.00 -6.51 -5.86
CA GLN A 310 -23.48 -6.03 -7.14
C GLN A 310 -24.25 -4.72 -7.00
N ILE A 311 -25.18 -4.63 -6.03
CA ILE A 311 -25.93 -3.39 -5.74
C ILE A 311 -24.96 -2.24 -5.44
N ALA A 312 -23.98 -2.50 -4.57
CA ALA A 312 -22.95 -1.54 -4.21
C ALA A 312 -22.18 -1.06 -5.44
N LYS A 313 -21.74 -1.97 -6.31
CA LYS A 313 -21.00 -1.67 -7.54
C LYS A 313 -21.79 -0.87 -8.56
N GLU A 314 -23.07 -1.14 -8.69
CA GLU A 314 -23.92 -0.50 -9.70
C GLU A 314 -24.42 0.88 -9.30
N THR A 315 -24.48 1.17 -7.99
CA THR A 315 -25.03 2.42 -7.45
C THR A 315 -23.95 3.41 -6.99
N THR A 316 -22.71 2.95 -6.81
CA THR A 316 -21.60 3.79 -6.34
C THR A 316 -20.87 4.46 -7.51
N VAL A 317 -20.78 5.78 -7.47
CA VAL A 317 -20.06 6.59 -8.47
C VAL A 317 -18.74 7.11 -7.90
N LEU A 318 -17.80 7.39 -8.80
CA LEU A 318 -16.59 8.12 -8.48
C LEU A 318 -16.84 9.61 -8.69
N ILE A 319 -16.40 10.44 -7.76
CA ILE A 319 -16.38 11.90 -7.89
C ILE A 319 -14.93 12.33 -8.08
N ASP A 320 -14.60 12.82 -9.27
CA ASP A 320 -13.27 13.33 -9.60
C ASP A 320 -13.22 14.85 -9.43
N GLY A 321 -12.09 15.35 -8.94
CA GLY A 321 -11.84 16.76 -8.58
C GLY A 321 -10.44 16.89 -7.98
N GLN A 322 -10.11 18.01 -7.31
CA GLN A 322 -8.80 18.11 -6.63
C GLN A 322 -8.68 17.15 -5.46
N ASN A 323 -9.80 16.86 -4.78
CA ASN A 323 -9.91 15.87 -3.72
C ASN A 323 -10.92 14.77 -4.13
N PRO A 324 -10.48 13.75 -4.90
CA PRO A 324 -11.39 12.74 -5.40
C PRO A 324 -12.01 11.91 -4.28
N GLY A 325 -13.29 11.57 -4.45
CA GLY A 325 -14.06 10.78 -3.51
C GLY A 325 -15.06 9.88 -4.21
N SER A 326 -16.02 9.39 -3.46
CA SER A 326 -17.08 8.51 -3.93
C SER A 326 -18.45 9.13 -3.65
N GLY A 327 -19.48 8.58 -4.27
CA GLY A 327 -20.87 8.95 -4.03
C GLY A 327 -21.80 7.79 -4.32
N VAL A 328 -23.06 7.91 -3.93
CA VAL A 328 -24.11 6.94 -4.25
C VAL A 328 -25.28 7.61 -4.94
N ILE A 329 -25.79 7.01 -6.03
CA ILE A 329 -26.99 7.48 -6.73
C ILE A 329 -28.21 7.14 -5.88
N ILE A 330 -28.91 8.17 -5.38
CA ILE A 330 -30.04 8.00 -4.45
C ILE A 330 -31.39 8.38 -5.05
N ALA A 331 -31.42 9.19 -6.11
CA ALA A 331 -32.67 9.57 -6.76
C ALA A 331 -32.46 9.95 -8.23
N LYS A 332 -33.57 10.04 -8.96
CA LYS A 332 -33.63 10.57 -10.32
C LYS A 332 -34.93 11.34 -10.53
N THR A 333 -34.86 12.48 -11.18
CA THR A 333 -36.03 13.22 -11.69
C THR A 333 -35.79 13.55 -13.15
N ASN A 334 -36.67 13.09 -14.04
CA ASN A 334 -36.46 13.16 -15.49
C ASN A 334 -35.12 12.51 -15.89
N ASN A 335 -34.17 13.29 -16.41
CA ASN A 335 -32.81 12.85 -16.75
C ASN A 335 -31.75 13.31 -15.74
N VAL A 336 -32.15 13.97 -14.66
CA VAL A 336 -31.24 14.45 -13.62
C VAL A 336 -31.14 13.38 -12.52
N TYR A 337 -29.94 12.90 -12.28
CA TYR A 337 -29.59 11.99 -11.20
C TYR A 337 -29.01 12.75 -10.02
N TYR A 338 -29.35 12.31 -8.81
CA TYR A 338 -28.89 12.91 -7.56
C TYR A 338 -27.97 11.92 -6.84
N VAL A 339 -26.76 12.39 -6.55
CA VAL A 339 -25.72 11.62 -5.88
C VAL A 339 -25.48 12.21 -4.50
N LEU A 340 -25.62 11.38 -3.48
CA LEU A 340 -25.25 11.71 -2.11
C LEU A 340 -23.77 11.40 -1.88
N THR A 341 -23.05 12.33 -1.26
CA THR A 341 -21.62 12.20 -0.95
C THR A 341 -21.28 12.96 0.34
N ALA A 342 -20.03 12.86 0.78
CA ALA A 342 -19.52 13.65 1.88
C ALA A 342 -19.22 15.09 1.42
N LYS A 343 -19.52 16.09 2.25
CA LYS A 343 -19.36 17.51 1.88
C LYS A 343 -17.90 17.86 1.60
N HIS A 344 -16.94 17.29 2.34
CA HIS A 344 -15.51 17.51 2.11
C HIS A 344 -14.97 16.98 0.76
N VAL A 345 -15.69 16.07 0.08
CA VAL A 345 -15.33 15.61 -1.28
C VAL A 345 -15.58 16.72 -2.30
N VAL A 346 -16.54 17.60 -2.03
CA VAL A 346 -16.96 18.69 -2.92
C VAL A 346 -16.88 20.06 -2.24
N ALA A 347 -15.92 20.25 -1.33
CA ALA A 347 -15.81 21.46 -0.51
C ALA A 347 -15.14 22.65 -1.20
N THR A 348 -14.34 22.41 -2.23
CA THR A 348 -13.53 23.41 -2.93
C THR A 348 -14.27 23.97 -4.15
N ALA A 349 -13.81 25.12 -4.64
CA ALA A 349 -14.25 25.66 -5.93
C ALA A 349 -13.49 24.94 -7.06
N ASP A 350 -13.85 23.68 -7.30
CA ASP A 350 -13.23 22.85 -8.33
C ASP A 350 -14.20 22.53 -9.46
N GLU A 351 -13.63 22.15 -10.61
CA GLU A 351 -14.35 21.41 -11.63
C GLU A 351 -14.48 19.94 -11.20
N TYR A 352 -15.71 19.54 -10.88
CA TYR A 352 -16.00 18.16 -10.50
C TYR A 352 -16.59 17.36 -11.66
N LYS A 353 -16.29 16.06 -11.70
CA LYS A 353 -16.89 15.10 -12.62
C LYS A 353 -17.41 13.89 -11.88
N ILE A 354 -18.59 13.43 -12.27
CA ILE A 354 -19.09 12.11 -11.88
C ILE A 354 -18.63 11.11 -12.92
N ILE A 355 -17.99 10.04 -12.46
CA ILE A 355 -17.62 8.89 -13.26
C ILE A 355 -18.47 7.71 -12.80
N THR A 356 -19.41 7.29 -13.66
CA THR A 356 -20.36 6.20 -13.38
C THR A 356 -19.68 4.82 -13.49
N PRO A 357 -20.31 3.72 -13.02
CA PRO A 357 -19.71 2.38 -13.05
C PRO A 357 -19.28 1.90 -14.45
N ASP A 358 -19.98 2.35 -15.50
CA ASP A 358 -19.65 2.11 -16.91
C ASP A 358 -18.59 3.09 -17.46
N ARG A 359 -17.92 3.86 -16.58
CA ARG A 359 -16.84 4.82 -16.87
C ARG A 359 -17.25 6.05 -17.68
N LYS A 360 -18.55 6.30 -17.88
CA LYS A 360 -18.99 7.56 -18.47
C LYS A 360 -18.75 8.72 -17.51
N GLN A 361 -18.41 9.88 -18.06
CA GLN A 361 -18.06 11.06 -17.31
C GLN A 361 -19.10 12.16 -17.53
N TYR A 362 -19.52 12.80 -16.45
CA TYR A 362 -20.49 13.89 -16.45
C TYR A 362 -19.93 15.05 -15.65
N ALA A 363 -19.88 16.24 -16.23
CA ALA A 363 -19.49 17.45 -15.50
C ALA A 363 -20.57 17.81 -14.48
N ILE A 364 -20.14 18.27 -13.30
CA ILE A 364 -21.02 18.82 -12.28
C ILE A 364 -20.99 20.34 -12.39
N ASP A 365 -22.16 20.97 -12.43
CA ASP A 365 -22.27 22.43 -12.28
C ASP A 365 -22.04 22.80 -10.80
N PRO A 366 -20.98 23.57 -10.48
CA PRO A 366 -20.68 23.95 -9.10
C PRO A 366 -21.82 24.69 -8.39
N ASN A 367 -22.70 25.37 -9.14
CA ASN A 367 -23.84 26.11 -8.59
C ASN A 367 -24.96 25.18 -8.10
N ASN A 368 -25.00 23.94 -8.59
CA ASN A 368 -26.02 22.96 -8.24
C ASN A 368 -25.57 22.03 -7.09
N ILE A 369 -24.39 22.25 -6.52
CA ILE A 369 -23.89 21.47 -5.37
C ILE A 369 -24.59 21.93 -4.09
N LYS A 370 -25.47 21.08 -3.55
CA LYS A 370 -26.23 21.36 -2.31
C LYS A 370 -25.48 20.80 -1.10
N ARG A 371 -24.73 21.66 -0.42
CA ARG A 371 -23.98 21.31 0.80
C ARG A 371 -24.87 21.47 2.03
N LEU A 372 -24.97 20.45 2.87
CA LEU A 372 -25.77 20.52 4.09
C LEU A 372 -24.99 21.29 5.17
N SER A 373 -25.67 22.20 5.86
CA SER A 373 -25.06 23.12 6.83
C SER A 373 -24.61 22.41 8.12
N GLN A 374 -25.42 21.48 8.64
CA GLN A 374 -25.23 20.85 9.95
C GLN A 374 -24.44 19.53 9.90
N VAL A 375 -24.23 18.96 8.73
CA VAL A 375 -23.58 17.64 8.57
C VAL A 375 -22.57 17.65 7.44
N ASP A 376 -21.59 16.75 7.46
CA ASP A 376 -20.58 16.59 6.40
C ASP A 376 -21.15 15.82 5.19
N LEU A 377 -22.30 16.26 4.67
CA LEU A 377 -22.97 15.69 3.50
C LEU A 377 -23.26 16.74 2.42
N ALA A 378 -23.27 16.31 1.17
CA ALA A 378 -23.67 17.12 0.03
C ALA A 378 -24.41 16.27 -1.01
N ILE A 379 -25.28 16.93 -1.79
CA ILE A 379 -25.83 16.37 -3.02
C ILE A 379 -25.16 17.04 -4.22
N VAL A 380 -24.79 16.22 -5.20
CA VAL A 380 -24.39 16.65 -6.54
C VAL A 380 -25.33 16.05 -7.58
N GLU A 381 -25.44 16.74 -8.71
CA GLU A 381 -26.39 16.40 -9.77
C GLU A 381 -25.65 16.14 -11.08
N PHE A 382 -26.11 15.17 -11.86
CA PHE A 382 -25.67 14.98 -13.25
C PHE A 382 -26.82 14.58 -14.16
N THR A 383 -26.73 14.97 -15.43
CA THR A 383 -27.78 14.70 -16.42
C THR A 383 -27.35 13.56 -17.34
N SER A 384 -28.19 12.53 -17.47
CA SER A 384 -27.98 11.43 -18.41
C SER A 384 -29.30 10.85 -18.92
N THR A 385 -29.33 10.49 -20.19
CA THR A 385 -30.41 9.69 -20.80
C THR A 385 -30.24 8.19 -20.55
N GLN A 386 -29.05 7.75 -20.13
CA GLN A 386 -28.80 6.37 -19.75
C GLN A 386 -29.44 6.06 -18.40
N ALA A 387 -29.97 4.83 -18.28
CA ALA A 387 -30.49 4.31 -17.01
C ALA A 387 -29.34 3.86 -16.10
N TYR A 388 -29.31 4.38 -14.88
CA TYR A 388 -28.41 3.93 -13.81
C TYR A 388 -29.25 3.44 -12.62
N PRO A 389 -28.83 2.35 -11.95
CA PRO A 389 -29.49 1.87 -10.75
C PRO A 389 -29.48 2.93 -9.64
N ILE A 390 -30.59 3.01 -8.91
CA ILE A 390 -30.80 3.94 -7.80
C ILE A 390 -30.78 3.12 -6.51
N ALA A 391 -29.94 3.51 -5.55
CA ALA A 391 -29.83 2.82 -4.28
C ALA A 391 -31.08 3.04 -3.42
N ARG A 392 -31.54 1.99 -2.74
CA ARG A 392 -32.61 2.07 -1.75
C ARG A 392 -32.03 2.59 -0.43
N LEU A 393 -32.76 3.48 0.25
CA LEU A 393 -32.34 3.98 1.56
C LEU A 393 -32.92 3.10 2.66
N GLY A 394 -32.07 2.62 3.56
CA GLY A 394 -32.48 1.84 4.72
C GLY A 394 -32.83 2.72 5.92
N ASN A 395 -32.97 2.09 7.08
CA ASN A 395 -33.26 2.77 8.34
C ASN A 395 -32.06 2.73 9.28
N SER A 396 -31.30 3.82 9.35
CA SER A 396 -30.14 3.88 10.23
C SER A 396 -30.50 3.87 11.72
N ASP A 397 -31.73 4.23 12.08
CA ASP A 397 -32.16 4.29 13.48
C ASP A 397 -32.41 2.87 14.06
N GLN A 398 -32.49 1.85 13.20
CA GLN A 398 -32.61 0.43 13.59
C GLN A 398 -31.26 -0.31 13.65
N VAL A 399 -30.19 0.31 13.16
CA VAL A 399 -28.85 -0.30 13.12
C VAL A 399 -28.32 -0.45 14.55
N LYS A 400 -27.80 -1.64 14.86
CA LYS A 400 -27.24 -1.97 16.18
C LYS A 400 -25.74 -2.19 16.07
N GLN A 401 -25.04 -2.02 17.18
CA GLN A 401 -23.68 -2.53 17.32
C GLN A 401 -23.67 -4.03 17.00
N GLY A 402 -22.68 -4.43 16.22
CA GLY A 402 -22.55 -5.79 15.71
C GLY A 402 -23.26 -6.06 14.37
N ALA A 403 -23.93 -5.05 13.79
CA ALA A 403 -24.55 -5.21 12.48
C ALA A 403 -23.49 -5.32 11.39
N ASN A 404 -23.62 -6.34 10.52
CA ASN A 404 -22.79 -6.48 9.32
C ASN A 404 -23.08 -5.33 8.35
N VAL A 405 -22.02 -4.70 7.85
CA VAL A 405 -22.10 -3.60 6.90
C VAL A 405 -21.10 -3.74 5.76
N TYR A 406 -21.48 -3.18 4.61
CA TYR A 406 -20.66 -3.16 3.42
C TYR A 406 -20.35 -1.71 3.06
N VAL A 407 -19.08 -1.39 2.86
CA VAL A 407 -18.67 -0.03 2.47
C VAL A 407 -18.16 -0.08 1.05
N SER A 408 -18.77 0.73 0.20
CA SER A 408 -18.51 0.77 -1.23
C SER A 408 -17.85 2.10 -1.61
N GLY A 409 -16.87 2.07 -2.50
CA GLY A 409 -16.18 3.28 -2.92
C GLY A 409 -15.12 3.07 -4.00
N TRP A 410 -14.51 4.17 -4.41
CA TRP A 410 -13.49 4.25 -5.43
C TRP A 410 -12.17 4.71 -4.83
N PRO A 411 -11.35 3.80 -4.30
CA PRO A 411 -10.06 4.14 -3.75
C PRO A 411 -9.17 4.86 -4.78
N LEU A 412 -8.36 5.80 -4.28
CA LEU A 412 -7.29 6.41 -5.04
C LEU A 412 -6.32 5.33 -5.51
N PRO A 413 -5.75 5.43 -6.72
CA PRO A 413 -4.78 4.45 -7.19
C PRO A 413 -3.56 4.41 -6.27
N ASP A 414 -3.16 3.20 -5.89
CA ASP A 414 -1.97 2.92 -5.08
C ASP A 414 -1.15 1.78 -5.71
N GLN A 415 -0.28 1.12 -4.95
CA GLN A 415 0.53 0.02 -5.48
C GLN A 415 -0.26 -1.29 -5.70
N ALA A 416 -1.40 -1.47 -5.04
CA ALA A 416 -2.28 -2.63 -5.18
C ALA A 416 -3.41 -2.38 -6.20
N ILE A 417 -3.87 -1.14 -6.33
CA ILE A 417 -4.95 -0.71 -7.24
C ILE A 417 -4.36 0.26 -8.27
N THR A 418 -3.88 -0.27 -9.39
CA THR A 418 -3.15 0.50 -10.43
C THR A 418 -4.07 1.34 -11.33
N GLN A 419 -5.37 1.04 -11.32
CA GLN A 419 -6.44 1.84 -11.92
C GLN A 419 -7.50 2.03 -10.85
N ARG A 420 -8.22 3.16 -10.83
CA ARG A 420 -9.33 3.36 -9.86
C ARG A 420 -10.35 2.24 -10.05
N THR A 421 -10.26 1.22 -9.20
CA THR A 421 -11.12 0.03 -9.23
C THR A 421 -12.10 0.17 -8.09
N HIS A 422 -13.37 -0.12 -8.39
CA HIS A 422 -14.41 -0.13 -7.39
C HIS A 422 -14.09 -1.15 -6.29
N LEU A 423 -14.17 -0.74 -5.03
CA LEU A 423 -13.91 -1.58 -3.88
C LEU A 423 -15.15 -1.65 -3.00
N VAL A 424 -15.52 -2.87 -2.61
CA VAL A 424 -16.51 -3.13 -1.58
C VAL A 424 -15.81 -3.91 -0.47
N THR A 425 -15.94 -3.43 0.76
CA THR A 425 -15.39 -4.11 1.93
C THR A 425 -16.52 -4.46 2.88
N LYS A 426 -16.46 -5.67 3.45
CA LYS A 426 -17.36 -6.11 4.51
C LYS A 426 -16.72 -5.81 5.87
N GLY A 427 -17.54 -5.41 6.83
CA GLY A 427 -17.16 -5.22 8.22
C GLY A 427 -18.40 -5.13 9.09
N GLU A 428 -18.26 -4.49 10.25
CA GLU A 428 -19.27 -4.51 11.30
C GLU A 428 -19.33 -3.16 12.02
N ILE A 429 -20.54 -2.76 12.45
CA ILE A 429 -20.73 -1.61 13.32
C ILE A 429 -20.08 -1.89 14.67
N ALA A 430 -18.98 -1.20 14.95
CA ALA A 430 -18.24 -1.26 16.20
C ALA A 430 -18.89 -0.40 17.30
N GLY A 431 -19.63 0.64 16.94
CA GLY A 431 -20.32 1.50 17.90
C GLY A 431 -21.20 2.56 17.24
N LEU A 432 -22.01 3.22 18.06
CA LEU A 432 -22.89 4.32 17.66
C LEU A 432 -22.55 5.57 18.49
N GLN A 433 -22.43 6.72 17.84
CA GLN A 433 -22.07 8.00 18.47
C GLN A 433 -23.09 9.09 18.10
N PRO A 434 -24.27 9.11 18.75
CA PRO A 434 -25.23 10.17 18.50
C PRO A 434 -24.68 11.54 18.96
N GLY A 435 -25.00 12.60 18.22
CA GLY A 435 -24.69 13.98 18.61
C GLY A 435 -23.32 14.52 18.19
N ASP A 436 -22.59 13.83 17.32
CA ASP A 436 -21.37 14.38 16.70
C ASP A 436 -21.68 15.69 15.92
N PRO A 437 -20.89 16.77 16.08
CA PRO A 437 -21.16 18.07 15.45
C PRO A 437 -21.15 18.05 13.92
N GLU A 438 -20.47 17.10 13.29
CA GLU A 438 -20.43 16.95 11.83
C GLU A 438 -21.36 15.82 11.33
N GLY A 439 -22.09 15.17 12.24
CA GLY A 439 -23.07 14.13 11.97
C GLY A 439 -22.52 12.71 11.95
N TYR A 440 -21.27 12.48 12.35
CA TYR A 440 -20.64 11.17 12.38
C TYR A 440 -21.21 10.27 13.49
N GLY A 441 -22.26 9.52 13.16
CA GLY A 441 -23.02 8.69 14.09
C GLY A 441 -22.64 7.21 14.11
N PHE A 442 -21.91 6.71 13.11
CA PHE A 442 -21.46 5.31 13.04
C PHE A 442 -19.97 5.17 13.27
N LEU A 443 -19.58 4.15 14.02
CA LEU A 443 -18.21 3.67 14.23
C LEU A 443 -18.16 2.25 13.68
N TYR A 444 -17.30 1.94 12.72
CA TYR A 444 -17.28 0.61 12.09
C TYR A 444 -15.91 0.16 11.57
N GLY A 445 -15.69 -1.15 11.53
CA GLY A 445 -14.39 -1.79 11.30
C GLY A 445 -14.13 -2.29 9.88
N ASN A 446 -14.43 -1.49 8.85
CA ASN A 446 -14.17 -1.86 7.45
C ASN A 446 -12.76 -1.44 6.98
N ASN A 447 -12.15 -2.22 6.10
CA ASN A 447 -10.88 -1.86 5.46
C ASN A 447 -11.09 -0.85 4.32
N THR A 448 -11.22 0.43 4.63
CA THR A 448 -11.38 1.49 3.63
C THR A 448 -10.06 2.15 3.27
N ALA A 449 -9.95 2.67 2.05
CA ALA A 449 -8.77 3.37 1.55
C ALA A 449 -9.11 4.82 1.17
N PRO A 450 -8.10 5.72 1.11
CA PRO A 450 -8.31 7.10 0.64
C PRO A 450 -9.05 7.14 -0.70
N GLY A 451 -10.00 8.06 -0.86
CA GLY A 451 -10.86 8.17 -2.05
C GLY A 451 -12.22 7.46 -1.92
N MET A 452 -12.40 6.59 -0.92
CA MET A 452 -13.71 5.96 -0.67
C MET A 452 -14.70 6.87 0.06
N SER A 453 -14.24 7.96 0.68
CA SER A 453 -15.09 8.92 1.39
C SER A 453 -16.21 9.44 0.49
N GLY A 454 -17.43 9.50 1.03
CA GLY A 454 -18.66 9.82 0.32
C GLY A 454 -19.40 8.60 -0.26
N GLY A 455 -18.78 7.42 -0.28
CA GLY A 455 -19.43 6.18 -0.73
C GLY A 455 -20.45 5.62 0.28
N PRO A 456 -21.35 4.71 -0.15
CA PRO A 456 -22.41 4.19 0.71
C PRO A 456 -21.90 3.16 1.72
N ILE A 457 -22.51 3.17 2.90
CA ILE A 457 -22.51 2.10 3.89
C ILE A 457 -23.84 1.35 3.72
N LEU A 458 -23.79 0.09 3.33
CA LEU A 458 -24.96 -0.75 3.05
C LEU A 458 -25.18 -1.80 4.13
N ASP A 459 -26.44 -2.13 4.40
CA ASP A 459 -26.83 -3.28 5.21
C ASP A 459 -26.73 -4.60 4.41
N THR A 460 -27.14 -5.71 5.02
CA THR A 460 -27.16 -7.04 4.37
C THR A 460 -28.20 -7.19 3.26
N ASN A 461 -29.11 -6.22 3.11
CA ASN A 461 -30.12 -6.19 2.04
C ASN A 461 -29.71 -5.27 0.88
N GLY A 462 -28.55 -4.62 0.98
CA GLY A 462 -28.08 -3.65 -0.01
C GLY A 462 -28.77 -2.29 0.10
N GLN A 463 -29.40 -1.98 1.24
CA GLN A 463 -29.95 -0.66 1.51
C GLN A 463 -28.86 0.25 2.10
N VAL A 464 -28.81 1.50 1.66
CA VAL A 464 -27.88 2.51 2.18
C VAL A 464 -28.35 2.94 3.57
N ILE A 465 -27.59 2.59 4.60
CA ILE A 465 -27.84 2.96 5.99
C ILE A 465 -26.94 4.11 6.46
N GLY A 466 -25.91 4.47 5.69
CA GLY A 466 -25.08 5.63 5.96
C GLY A 466 -24.15 5.99 4.82
N ILE A 467 -23.40 7.07 5.00
CA ILE A 467 -22.37 7.52 4.09
C ILE A 467 -21.02 7.44 4.79
N HIS A 468 -20.07 6.75 4.18
CA HIS A 468 -18.72 6.66 4.68
C HIS A 468 -18.06 8.03 4.60
N GLY A 469 -17.45 8.50 5.69
CA GLY A 469 -16.66 9.73 5.67
C GLY A 469 -15.22 9.48 6.07
N ARG A 470 -14.87 9.88 7.30
CA ARG A 470 -13.49 9.92 7.79
C ARG A 470 -13.13 8.64 8.54
N ALA A 471 -11.85 8.37 8.71
CA ALA A 471 -11.38 7.47 9.77
C ALA A 471 -11.28 8.25 11.09
N ALA A 472 -11.81 7.70 12.18
CA ALA A 472 -11.75 8.26 13.53
C ALA A 472 -10.35 8.07 14.13
N GLY A 473 -9.73 9.18 14.52
CA GLY A 473 -8.45 9.21 15.22
C GLY A 473 -7.49 10.20 14.58
N ASN A 474 -6.65 10.83 15.41
CA ASN A 474 -5.42 11.45 14.91
C ASN A 474 -4.74 10.46 13.97
N GLN A 475 -4.11 10.94 12.91
CA GLN A 475 -3.23 10.18 12.02
C GLN A 475 -1.97 9.70 12.77
N VAL A 476 -2.20 8.93 13.82
CA VAL A 476 -1.31 8.29 14.77
C VAL A 476 -1.76 6.83 14.73
N SER A 477 -1.14 6.12 13.79
CA SER A 477 -1.45 4.74 13.43
C SER A 477 -1.29 3.84 14.66
N GLY A 478 -2.38 3.22 15.14
CA GLY A 478 -2.32 2.31 16.30
C GLY A 478 -3.65 2.02 17.00
N LYS A 479 -4.72 2.77 16.75
CA LYS A 479 -6.09 2.27 16.99
C LYS A 479 -6.58 1.67 15.67
N VAL A 480 -7.26 0.51 15.72
CA VAL A 480 -8.14 0.06 14.62
C VAL A 480 -8.83 1.31 14.11
N GLY A 481 -8.57 1.69 12.86
CA GLY A 481 -9.09 2.94 12.32
C GLY A 481 -10.60 2.78 12.23
N ILE A 482 -11.30 3.07 13.32
CA ILE A 482 -12.74 3.05 13.38
C ILE A 482 -13.16 4.03 12.31
N ASN A 483 -13.86 3.57 11.28
CA ASN A 483 -14.39 4.49 10.31
C ASN A 483 -15.58 5.19 10.89
N LEU A 484 -15.72 6.46 10.52
CA LEU A 484 -16.85 7.29 10.85
C LEU A 484 -17.79 7.34 9.66
N GLY A 485 -19.06 7.08 9.95
CA GLY A 485 -20.15 7.12 8.99
C GLY A 485 -21.24 8.06 9.44
N ILE A 486 -21.89 8.71 8.48
CA ILE A 486 -23.04 9.58 8.74
C ILE A 486 -24.31 8.76 8.52
N PRO A 487 -25.15 8.55 9.55
CA PRO A 487 -26.39 7.78 9.44
C PRO A 487 -27.35 8.37 8.39
N ILE A 488 -27.96 7.52 7.55
CA ILE A 488 -28.82 7.99 6.45
C ILE A 488 -30.06 8.75 6.94
N ASN A 489 -30.61 8.42 8.10
CA ASN A 489 -31.76 9.15 8.64
C ASN A 489 -31.40 10.59 9.04
N LEU A 490 -30.11 10.87 9.32
CA LEU A 490 -29.67 12.24 9.57
C LEU A 490 -29.68 13.08 8.29
N PHE A 491 -29.35 12.49 7.14
CA PHE A 491 -29.57 13.10 5.83
C PHE A 491 -31.05 13.42 5.62
N LEU A 492 -31.94 12.45 5.83
CA LEU A 492 -33.38 12.63 5.64
C LEU A 492 -33.96 13.75 6.53
N ARG A 493 -33.45 13.92 7.75
CA ARG A 493 -33.88 15.01 8.64
C ARG A 493 -33.31 16.38 8.25
N SER A 494 -32.13 16.42 7.62
CA SER A 494 -31.40 17.65 7.32
C SER A 494 -31.63 18.17 5.90
N ALA A 495 -32.05 17.30 4.98
CA ALA A 495 -32.14 17.60 3.55
C ALA A 495 -33.08 18.78 3.25
N THR A 496 -34.21 18.89 3.95
CA THR A 496 -35.17 19.99 3.74
C THR A 496 -34.57 21.36 4.06
N GLN A 497 -33.67 21.44 5.06
CA GLN A 497 -32.98 22.69 5.39
C GLN A 497 -31.99 23.14 4.30
N ALA A 498 -31.51 22.19 3.50
CA ALA A 498 -30.67 22.46 2.32
C ALA A 498 -31.50 22.66 1.03
N GLY A 499 -32.81 22.88 1.15
CA GLY A 499 -33.70 23.09 0.00
C GLY A 499 -33.98 21.82 -0.81
N ILE A 500 -33.70 20.64 -0.26
CA ILE A 500 -33.93 19.36 -0.93
C ILE A 500 -35.34 18.86 -0.60
N ASN A 501 -36.21 18.78 -1.61
CA ASN A 501 -37.56 18.25 -1.46
C ASN A 501 -37.54 16.71 -1.56
N LEU A 502 -37.47 16.04 -0.42
CA LEU A 502 -37.41 14.57 -0.35
C LEU A 502 -38.64 13.89 -0.97
N GLN A 503 -39.82 14.48 -0.86
CA GLN A 503 -41.05 13.93 -1.46
C GLN A 503 -40.96 13.94 -2.99
N GLN A 504 -40.49 15.05 -3.56
CA GLN A 504 -40.28 15.17 -5.01
C GLN A 504 -39.23 14.16 -5.52
N LEU A 505 -38.22 13.85 -4.70
CA LEU A 505 -37.18 12.89 -5.02
C LEU A 505 -37.56 11.43 -4.70
N GLY A 506 -38.75 11.19 -4.11
CA GLY A 506 -39.19 9.86 -3.69
C GLY A 506 -38.34 9.24 -2.57
N LEU A 507 -37.60 10.05 -1.83
CA LEU A 507 -36.66 9.61 -0.81
C LEU A 507 -37.37 9.43 0.54
N LYS A 508 -37.35 8.19 1.04
CA LYS A 508 -37.80 7.81 2.39
C LYS A 508 -36.94 6.65 2.90
N ALA A 509 -36.77 6.56 4.21
CA ALA A 509 -36.23 5.36 4.83
C ALA A 509 -37.26 4.22 4.69
N GLU A 510 -36.78 3.01 4.44
CA GLU A 510 -37.63 1.82 4.54
C GLU A 510 -37.90 1.48 6.01
N ASN A 511 -39.08 0.93 6.31
CA ASN A 511 -39.52 0.68 7.68
C ASN A 511 -38.88 -0.55 8.32
#